data_AF-A0A839FGG8-F1
#
_entry.id   AF-A0A839FGG8-F1
#
_cell.length_a   1.000
_cell.length_b   1.000
_cell.length_c   1.000
_cell.angle_alpha   90.00
_cell.angle_beta   90.00
_cell.angle_gamma   90.00
#
_symmetry.space_group_name_H-M   'P 1'
#
loop_
_entity.id
_entity.type
_entity.pdbx_description
1 polymer ?
#
loop_
_entity_poly.entity_id
_entity_poly.type
_entity_poly.pdbx_seq_one_letter_code
_entity_poly.pdbx_strand_id
1 'polypeptide(L)'
;MSTTVGDYSLPEAISTAIANGTNIVRAFREQFGYSVEDLAVACGLTTLEIDTIESGQNSDPTKLERIAHALGLPANAMTPEVSKRLSA
;
A
#
# COMPACT_ATOMS: atom_id res chain seq x y z
N MET A 1 0.77 -29.33 -0.42
CA MET A 1 0.26 -28.23 0.42
C MET A 1 0.61 -26.96 -0.32
N SER A 2 -0.29 -26.52 -1.18
CA SER A 2 0.00 -25.49 -2.19
C SER A 2 -0.28 -24.11 -1.61
N THR A 3 0.77 -23.36 -1.26
CA THR A 3 0.65 -21.92 -1.03
C THR A 3 1.47 -21.21 -2.10
N THR A 4 1.00 -21.30 -3.34
CA THR A 4 1.38 -20.37 -4.39
C THR A 4 0.64 -19.08 -4.07
N VAL A 5 1.19 -18.27 -3.16
CA VAL A 5 0.82 -16.85 -3.12
C VAL A 5 1.32 -16.34 -4.46
N GLY A 6 0.37 -16.05 -5.36
CA GLY A 6 0.66 -15.67 -6.73
C GLY A 6 1.80 -14.69 -6.79
N ASP A 7 2.67 -14.89 -7.77
CA ASP A 7 3.76 -14.02 -8.18
C ASP A 7 3.25 -12.58 -8.38
N TYR A 8 3.02 -11.86 -7.28
CA TYR A 8 2.66 -10.45 -7.28
C TYR A 8 3.97 -9.71 -7.52
N SER A 9 4.41 -9.75 -8.78
CA SER A 9 5.48 -8.89 -9.24
C SER A 9 4.92 -7.47 -9.21
N LEU A 10 5.29 -6.71 -8.18
CA LEU A 10 4.94 -5.30 -8.08
C LEU A 10 5.37 -4.63 -9.40
N PRO A 11 4.51 -3.80 -10.00
CA PRO A 11 4.91 -2.97 -11.14
C PRO A 11 6.23 -2.27 -10.81
N GLU A 12 7.15 -2.22 -11.77
CA GLU A 12 8.45 -1.56 -11.59
C GLU A 12 8.29 -0.13 -11.06
N ALA A 13 7.26 0.58 -11.51
CA ALA A 13 6.90 1.91 -11.01
C ALA A 13 6.62 1.97 -9.49
N ILE A 14 5.91 0.97 -8.92
CA ILE A 14 5.67 0.90 -7.47
C ILE A 14 6.99 0.65 -6.74
N SER A 15 7.76 -0.33 -7.22
CA SER A 15 9.06 -0.71 -6.66
C SER A 15 10.03 0.46 -6.64
N THR A 16 10.14 1.19 -7.75
CA THR A 16 10.95 2.41 -7.86
C THR A 16 10.44 3.52 -6.95
N ALA A 17 9.13 3.77 -6.90
CA ALA A 17 8.58 4.80 -6.02
C ALA A 17 8.93 4.52 -4.54
N ILE A 18 8.75 3.28 -4.09
CA ILE A 18 9.11 2.84 -2.73
C ILE A 18 10.63 2.98 -2.49
N ALA A 19 11.47 2.58 -3.46
CA ALA A 19 12.92 2.74 -3.38
C ALA A 19 13.37 4.21 -3.30
N ASN A 20 12.59 5.13 -3.88
CA ASN A 20 12.79 6.58 -3.76
C ASN A 20 12.25 7.17 -2.44
N GLY A 21 11.74 6.34 -1.53
CA GLY A 21 11.18 6.77 -0.25
C GLY A 21 9.71 7.17 -0.31
N THR A 22 9.01 6.89 -1.41
CA THR A 22 7.55 7.08 -1.49
C THR A 22 6.86 6.05 -0.61
N ASN A 23 5.84 6.47 0.12
CA ASN A 23 5.03 5.54 0.89
C ASN A 23 4.34 4.49 -0.01
N ILE A 24 4.29 3.25 0.45
CA ILE A 24 3.70 2.15 -0.30
C ILE A 24 2.23 2.39 -0.64
N VAL A 25 1.44 2.95 0.28
CA VAL A 25 0.03 3.30 0.06
C VAL A 25 -0.10 4.29 -1.09
N ARG A 26 0.74 5.33 -1.09
CA ARG A 26 0.77 6.35 -2.13
C ARG A 26 1.17 5.76 -3.49
N ALA A 27 2.23 4.95 -3.51
CA ALA A 27 2.70 4.31 -4.74
C ALA A 27 1.59 3.45 -5.37
N PHE A 28 0.90 2.63 -4.57
CA PHE A 28 -0.24 1.85 -5.05
C PHE A 28 -1.40 2.74 -5.51
N ARG A 29 -1.78 3.74 -4.70
CA ARG A 29 -2.86 4.66 -5.05
C ARG A 29 -2.64 5.34 -6.40
N GLU A 30 -1.46 5.92 -6.61
CA GLU A 30 -1.11 6.62 -7.86
C GLU A 30 -1.05 5.64 -9.05
N GLN A 31 -0.55 4.41 -8.85
CA GLN A 31 -0.47 3.42 -9.93
C GLN A 31 -1.81 2.85 -10.35
N PHE A 32 -2.75 2.69 -9.41
CA PHE A 32 -4.11 2.28 -9.72
C PHE A 32 -5.00 3.45 -10.18
N GLY A 33 -4.48 4.69 -10.19
CA GLY A 33 -5.21 5.88 -10.61
C GLY A 33 -6.28 6.34 -9.62
N TYR A 34 -6.17 5.93 -8.35
CA TYR A 34 -7.09 6.36 -7.31
C TYR A 34 -6.74 7.76 -6.78
N SER A 35 -7.77 8.57 -6.55
CA SER A 35 -7.63 9.77 -5.72
C SER A 35 -7.59 9.39 -4.24
N VAL A 36 -7.08 10.27 -3.38
CA VAL A 36 -7.14 10.08 -1.92
C VAL A 36 -8.58 9.89 -1.46
N GLU A 37 -9.51 10.61 -2.07
CA GLU A 37 -10.96 10.53 -1.83
C GLU A 37 -11.54 9.16 -2.22
N ASP A 38 -11.26 8.67 -3.44
CA ASP A 38 -11.72 7.35 -3.87
C ASP A 38 -11.15 6.23 -3.01
N LEU A 39 -9.86 6.31 -2.65
CA LEU A 39 -9.24 5.32 -1.78
C LEU A 39 -9.86 5.34 -0.39
N ALA A 40 -10.07 6.53 0.18
CA ALA A 40 -10.73 6.71 1.47
C ALA A 40 -12.12 6.05 1.49
N VAL A 41 -12.94 6.28 0.44
CA VAL A 41 -14.26 5.64 0.29
C VAL A 41 -14.15 4.12 0.16
N ALA A 42 -13.24 3.62 -0.67
CA ALA A 42 -13.06 2.18 -0.88
C ALA A 42 -12.64 1.42 0.39
N CYS A 43 -11.77 2.03 1.20
CA CYS A 43 -11.25 1.45 2.44
C CYS A 43 -12.14 1.72 3.66
N GLY A 44 -13.12 2.63 3.52
CA GLY A 44 -13.90 3.20 4.61
C GLY A 44 -13.04 3.95 5.64
N LEU A 45 -12.05 4.70 5.15
CA LEU A 45 -11.18 5.59 5.92
C LEU A 45 -11.50 7.05 5.57
N THR A 46 -10.97 8.00 6.33
CA THR A 46 -11.04 9.42 5.95
C THR A 46 -9.85 9.83 5.08
N THR A 47 -10.02 10.86 4.25
CA THR A 47 -8.92 11.43 3.44
C THR A 47 -7.74 11.87 4.29
N LEU A 48 -8.02 12.45 5.47
CA LEU A 48 -7.00 12.83 6.45
C LEU A 48 -6.21 11.61 6.95
N GLU A 49 -6.88 10.49 7.22
CA GLU A 49 -6.19 9.27 7.63
C GLU A 49 -5.30 8.72 6.53
N ILE A 50 -5.77 8.73 5.27
CA ILE A 50 -4.94 8.33 4.13
C ILE A 50 -3.70 9.22 4.03
N ASP A 51 -3.86 10.55 4.07
CA ASP A 51 -2.74 11.51 4.00
C ASP A 51 -1.75 11.33 5.16
N THR A 52 -2.26 11.09 6.37
CA THR A 52 -1.43 10.83 7.56
C THR A 52 -0.63 9.52 7.40
N ILE A 53 -1.23 8.50 6.77
CA ILE A 53 -0.56 7.24 6.45
C ILE A 53 0.50 7.44 5.35
N GLU A 54 0.15 8.14 4.28
CA GLU A 54 1.06 8.47 3.17
C GLU A 54 2.26 9.31 3.63
N SER A 55 2.05 10.19 4.61
CA SER A 55 3.11 11.00 5.24
C SER A 55 3.97 10.21 6.25
N GLY A 56 3.62 8.95 6.53
CA GLY A 56 4.32 8.10 7.50
C GLY A 56 4.06 8.47 8.97
N GLN A 57 3.14 9.39 9.23
CA GLN A 57 2.74 9.80 10.59
C GLN A 57 1.82 8.78 11.26
N ASN A 58 1.12 7.95 10.48
CA ASN A 58 0.23 6.92 10.98
C ASN A 58 0.46 5.58 10.26
N SER A 59 0.92 4.56 10.98
CA SER A 59 1.18 3.23 10.41
C SER A 59 0.36 2.15 11.12
N ASP A 60 -0.90 2.47 11.42
CA ASP A 60 -1.83 1.51 12.01
C ASP A 60 -1.97 0.27 11.11
N PRO A 61 -1.57 -0.93 11.58
CA PRO A 61 -1.63 -2.14 10.77
C PRO A 61 -3.05 -2.45 10.31
N THR A 62 -4.05 -2.23 11.17
CA THR A 62 -5.47 -2.41 10.82
C THR A 62 -5.91 -1.52 9.65
N LYS A 63 -5.38 -0.30 9.54
CA LYS A 63 -5.73 0.62 8.44
C LYS A 63 -5.04 0.18 7.15
N LEU A 64 -3.76 -0.22 7.25
CA LEU A 64 -3.01 -0.78 6.12
C LEU A 64 -3.67 -2.05 5.57
N GLU A 65 -4.17 -2.94 6.43
CA GLU A 65 -4.91 -4.12 6.01
C GLU A 65 -6.19 -3.77 5.26
N ARG A 66 -6.94 -2.76 5.72
CA ARG A 66 -8.15 -2.29 5.02
C ARG A 66 -7.82 -1.71 3.65
N ILE A 67 -6.72 -0.96 3.55
CA ILE A 67 -6.25 -0.39 2.27
C ILE A 67 -5.81 -1.50 1.31
N ALA A 68 -5.02 -2.46 1.80
CA ALA A 68 -4.63 -3.63 1.03
C ALA A 68 -5.85 -4.39 0.52
N HIS A 69 -6.83 -4.65 1.40
CA HIS A 69 -8.06 -5.36 1.05
C HIS A 69 -8.90 -4.59 0.00
N ALA A 70 -9.02 -3.27 0.13
CA ALA A 70 -9.75 -2.44 -0.84
C ALA A 70 -9.10 -2.46 -2.23
N LEU A 71 -7.77 -2.59 -2.28
CA LEU A 71 -6.99 -2.71 -3.52
C LEU A 71 -6.86 -4.16 -4.01
N GLY A 72 -7.46 -5.13 -3.32
CA GLY A 72 -7.37 -6.56 -3.66
C GLY A 72 -5.99 -7.19 -3.40
N LEU A 73 -5.21 -6.59 -2.51
CA LEU A 73 -3.87 -7.03 -2.12
C LEU A 73 -3.90 -7.81 -0.80
N PRO A 74 -2.92 -8.70 -0.56
CA PRO A 74 -2.80 -9.36 0.73
C PRO A 74 -2.47 -8.35 1.84
N ALA A 75 -2.95 -8.62 3.05
CA ALA A 75 -2.74 -7.80 4.25
C ALA A 75 -1.26 -7.43 4.52
N ASN A 76 -0.33 -8.32 4.14
CA ASN A 76 1.10 -8.08 4.30
C ASN A 76 1.70 -7.20 3.21
N ALA A 77 1.00 -6.89 2.11
CA ALA A 77 1.56 -6.17 0.97
C ALA A 77 1.95 -4.73 1.30
N MET A 78 1.32 -4.13 2.31
CA MET A 78 1.51 -2.73 2.70
C MET A 78 2.28 -2.54 4.01
N THR A 79 2.89 -3.60 4.56
CA THR A 79 3.67 -3.50 5.79
C THR A 79 5.08 -2.97 5.52
N PRO A 80 5.69 -2.24 6.49
CA PRO A 80 7.07 -1.73 6.36
C PRO A 80 8.13 -2.83 6.22
N GLU A 81 7.75 -4.09 6.43
CA GLU A 81 8.63 -5.24 6.25
C GLU A 81 8.85 -5.57 4.76
N VAL A 82 7.86 -5.28 3.91
CA VAL A 82 7.93 -5.45 2.46
C VAL A 82 8.86 -4.42 1.83
N SER A 83 8.78 -3.15 2.27
CA SER A 83 9.69 -2.10 1.78
C SER A 83 11.14 -2.38 2.12
N LYS A 84 11.43 -2.97 3.30
CA LYS A 84 12.79 -3.33 3.70
C LYS A 84 13.39 -4.49 2.88
N ARG A 85 12.56 -5.43 2.41
CA ARG A 85 12.99 -6.57 1.58
C ARG A 85 13.34 -6.15 0.14
N LEU A 86 12.80 -5.03 -0.33
CA LEU A 86 13.11 -4.50 -1.66
C LEU A 86 14.43 -3.72 -1.70
N SER A 87 14.94 -3.31 -0.53
CA SER A 87 16.18 -2.55 -0.36
C SER A 87 17.41 -3.37 0.02
N ALA A 88 17.31 -4.72 0.03
CA ALA A 88 18.38 -5.64 0.42
C ALA A 88 18.82 -6.51 -0.76
#